data_AF-A0A5K0YX65-F1
#
_entry.id   AF-A0A5K0YX65-F1
#
_cell.length_a   1.000
_cell.length_b   1.000
_cell.length_c   1.000
_cell.angle_alpha   90.00
_cell.angle_beta   90.00
_cell.angle_gamma   90.00
#
_symmetry.space_group_name_H-M   'P 1'
#
loop_
_entity.id
_entity.type
_entity.pdbx_description
1 polymer ?
#
loop_
_entity_poly.entity_id
_entity_poly.type
_entity_poly.pdbx_seq_one_letter_code
_entity_poly.pdbx_strand_id
1 'polypeptide(L)'
;FECYIPPSSEKLRTVILAEEKANIEKLLEKKKFLWIQYGVSIVSDGWTDIQRRPLINFIAYSIDGPIFLKCVDAFEEYKNVEYLKGLFIEVIKEVGEGNVVQLITNNAPVCQRARMNLASDPKYSHILWTPCVAHSINLAL
;
A
#
# COMPACT_ATOMS: atom_id res chain seq x y z
N PHE A 1 -31.66 -34.92 3.30
CA PHE A 1 -30.86 -33.84 2.68
C PHE A 1 -30.49 -32.86 3.77
N GLU A 2 -29.22 -32.81 4.18
CA GLU A 2 -28.76 -31.75 5.08
C GLU A 2 -28.57 -30.48 4.24
N CYS A 3 -29.35 -29.44 4.55
CA CYS A 3 -29.29 -28.18 3.86
C CYS A 3 -28.16 -27.33 4.47
N TYR A 4 -27.37 -26.66 3.62
CA TYR A 4 -26.29 -25.78 4.07
C TYR A 4 -26.82 -24.66 4.97
N ILE A 5 -26.22 -24.50 6.16
CA ILE A 5 -26.51 -23.39 7.07
C ILE A 5 -25.41 -22.33 6.90
N PRO A 6 -25.74 -21.11 6.44
CA PRO A 6 -24.74 -20.07 6.27
C PRO A 6 -24.18 -19.61 7.62
N PRO A 7 -22.90 -19.22 7.67
CA PRO A 7 -22.29 -18.69 8.88
C PRO A 7 -22.93 -17.36 9.31
N SER A 8 -22.89 -17.09 10.62
CA SER A 8 -23.35 -15.82 11.17
C SER A 8 -22.46 -14.65 10.72
N SER A 9 -23.00 -13.44 10.75
CA SER A 9 -22.24 -12.22 10.46
C SER A 9 -21.03 -12.02 11.39
N GLU A 10 -21.14 -12.47 12.65
CA GLU A 10 -20.02 -12.46 13.60
C GLU A 10 -18.92 -13.44 13.19
N LYS A 11 -19.29 -14.67 12.82
CA LYS A 11 -18.33 -15.69 12.39
C LYS A 11 -17.63 -15.28 11.09
N LEU A 12 -18.36 -14.64 10.17
CA LEU A 12 -17.81 -14.10 8.91
C LEU A 12 -16.75 -13.02 9.15
N ARG A 13 -17.03 -12.03 10.02
CA ARG A 13 -16.14 -10.89 10.23
C ARG A 13 -14.95 -11.16 11.16
N THR A 14 -14.94 -12.30 11.86
CA THR A 14 -13.90 -12.66 12.82
C THR A 14 -13.12 -13.89 12.36
N VAL A 15 -13.65 -15.08 12.61
CA VAL A 15 -12.96 -16.36 12.39
C VAL A 15 -12.68 -16.59 10.93
N ILE A 16 -13.72 -16.54 10.08
CA ILE A 16 -13.57 -16.86 8.64
C ILE A 16 -12.68 -15.82 7.96
N LEU A 17 -12.82 -14.53 8.29
CA LEU A 17 -11.95 -13.49 7.74
C LEU A 17 -10.48 -13.70 8.12
N ALA A 18 -10.20 -14.05 9.38
CA ALA A 18 -8.83 -14.31 9.83
C ALA A 18 -8.23 -15.55 9.15
N GLU A 19 -9.01 -16.62 9.02
CA GLU A 19 -8.60 -17.86 8.34
C GLU A 19 -8.32 -17.60 6.84
N GLU A 20 -9.22 -16.92 6.15
CA GLU A 20 -9.03 -16.59 4.73
C GLU A 20 -7.86 -15.62 4.52
N LYS A 21 -7.67 -14.64 5.42
CA LYS A 21 -6.51 -13.75 5.35
C LYS A 21 -5.20 -14.55 5.46
N ALA A 22 -5.11 -15.45 6.43
CA ALA A 22 -3.92 -16.30 6.61
C ALA A 22 -3.69 -17.23 5.40
N ASN A 23 -4.77 -17.78 4.83
CA ASN A 23 -4.71 -18.58 3.61
C ASN A 23 -4.16 -17.78 2.43
N ILE A 24 -4.67 -16.57 2.20
CA ILE A 24 -4.17 -15.67 1.15
C ILE A 24 -2.72 -15.28 1.41
N GLU A 25 -2.33 -14.94 2.63
CA GLU A 25 -0.94 -14.62 2.98
C GLU A 25 0.02 -15.75 2.60
N LYS A 26 -0.35 -17.00 2.92
CA LYS A 26 0.42 -18.19 2.55
C LYS A 26 0.52 -18.37 1.03
N LEU A 27 -0.57 -18.17 0.29
CA LEU A 27 -0.57 -18.26 -1.18
C LEU A 27 0.32 -17.17 -1.82
N LEU A 28 0.43 -16.01 -1.17
CA LEU A 28 1.25 -14.90 -1.64
C LEU A 28 2.74 -15.08 -1.35
N GLU A 29 3.16 -15.95 -0.43
CA GLU A 29 4.58 -16.17 -0.08
C GLU A 29 5.45 -16.44 -1.32
N LYS A 30 4.96 -17.28 -2.24
CA LYS A 30 5.67 -17.58 -3.49
C LYS A 30 5.86 -16.34 -4.36
N LYS A 31 4.85 -15.46 -4.42
CA LYS A 31 4.92 -14.18 -5.14
C LYS A 31 5.92 -13.23 -4.48
N LYS A 32 5.86 -13.15 -3.14
CA LYS A 32 6.74 -12.31 -2.32
C LYS A 32 8.20 -12.76 -2.41
N PHE A 33 8.47 -14.05 -2.57
CA PHE A 33 9.83 -14.55 -2.74
C PHE A 33 10.53 -13.96 -3.98
N LEU A 34 9.80 -13.75 -5.07
CA LEU A 34 10.33 -13.16 -6.31
C LEU A 34 10.72 -11.68 -6.16
N TRP A 35 10.26 -11.01 -5.10
CA TRP A 35 10.61 -9.62 -4.81
C TRP A 35 12.12 -9.43 -4.59
N ILE A 36 12.81 -10.45 -4.07
CA ILE A 36 14.27 -10.41 -3.85
C ILE A 36 15.02 -10.34 -5.19
N GLN A 37 14.51 -11.01 -6.23
CA GLN A 37 15.17 -11.09 -7.52
C GLN A 37 14.83 -9.91 -8.43
N TYR A 38 13.56 -9.50 -8.47
CA TYR A 38 13.06 -8.53 -9.45
C TYR A 38 12.75 -7.16 -8.85
N GLY A 39 12.72 -7.05 -7.53
CA GLY A 39 12.28 -5.86 -6.84
C GLY A 39 10.77 -5.63 -6.90
N VAL A 40 10.34 -4.56 -6.22
CA VAL A 40 8.94 -4.17 -6.04
C VAL A 40 8.78 -2.67 -6.19
N SER A 41 7.74 -2.26 -6.90
CA SER A 41 7.24 -0.90 -6.88
C SER A 41 6.10 -0.80 -5.88
N ILE A 42 6.23 0.07 -4.88
CA ILE A 42 5.10 0.39 -4.00
C ILE A 42 4.29 1.49 -4.68
N VAL A 43 2.98 1.30 -4.76
CA VAL A 43 2.02 2.26 -5.29
C VAL A 43 1.13 2.71 -4.16
N SER A 44 1.07 4.02 -3.95
CA SER A 44 0.21 4.64 -2.95
C SER A 44 -0.73 5.64 -3.58
N ASP A 45 -2.01 5.53 -3.23
CA ASP A 45 -3.03 6.47 -3.64
C ASP A 45 -3.91 6.88 -2.46
N GLY A 46 -4.24 8.16 -2.43
CA GLY A 46 -5.10 8.77 -1.43
C GLY A 46 -6.47 9.02 -2.03
N TRP A 47 -7.52 8.51 -1.40
CA TRP A 47 -8.91 8.75 -1.80
C TRP A 47 -9.73 9.18 -0.59
N THR A 48 -10.89 9.77 -0.85
CA THR A 48 -11.82 10.18 0.20
C THR A 48 -13.06 9.30 0.10
N ASP A 49 -13.41 8.63 1.21
CA ASP A 49 -14.61 7.78 1.24
C ASP A 49 -15.90 8.62 1.21
N ILE A 50 -17.05 7.93 1.12
CA ILE A 50 -18.37 8.58 1.10
C ILE A 50 -18.67 9.39 2.39
N GLN A 51 -17.96 9.11 3.48
CA GLN A 51 -18.07 9.79 4.77
C GLN A 51 -17.03 10.91 4.94
N ARG A 52 -16.30 11.26 3.88
CA ARG A 52 -15.22 12.26 3.86
C ARG A 52 -13.99 11.88 4.69
N ARG A 53 -13.76 10.58 4.92
CA ARG A 53 -12.54 10.09 5.55
C ARG A 53 -11.44 9.91 4.50
N PRO A 54 -10.26 10.53 4.70
CA PRO A 54 -9.13 10.35 3.82
C PRO A 54 -8.49 8.98 4.09
N LEU A 55 -8.47 8.13 3.07
CA LEU A 55 -7.90 6.80 3.12
C LEU A 55 -6.67 6.73 2.21
N ILE A 56 -5.61 6.09 2.67
CA ILE A 56 -4.38 5.89 1.91
C ILE A 56 -4.20 4.39 1.66
N ASN A 57 -4.26 3.99 0.40
CA ASN A 57 -4.03 2.62 -0.02
C ASN A 57 -2.55 2.41 -0.37
N PHE A 58 -2.06 1.20 -0.10
CA PHE A 58 -0.73 0.73 -0.50
C PHE A 58 -0.83 -0.61 -1.22
N ILE A 59 -0.23 -0.67 -2.41
CA ILE A 59 -0.15 -1.86 -3.26
C ILE A 59 1.33 -2.11 -3.59
N ALA A 60 1.80 -3.33 -3.41
CA ALA A 60 3.06 -3.79 -3.98
C ALA A 60 2.81 -4.28 -5.41
N TYR A 61 3.56 -3.77 -6.37
CA TYR A 61 3.53 -4.23 -7.75
C TYR A 61 4.87 -4.86 -8.11
N SER A 62 4.83 -6.12 -8.55
CA SER A 62 5.99 -6.84 -9.08
C SER A 62 5.62 -7.57 -10.38
N ILE A 63 6.57 -8.30 -10.95
CA ILE A 63 6.37 -9.09 -12.17
C ILE A 63 5.23 -10.11 -12.06
N ASP A 64 4.93 -10.60 -10.85
CA ASP A 64 3.87 -11.59 -10.60
C ASP A 64 2.52 -10.94 -10.20
N GLY A 65 2.39 -9.64 -10.49
CA GLY A 65 1.17 -8.86 -10.35
C GLY A 65 1.07 -8.06 -9.03
N PRO A 66 -0.05 -7.34 -8.86
CA PRO A 66 -0.27 -6.50 -7.70
C PRO A 66 -0.66 -7.32 -6.46
N ILE A 67 -0.19 -6.88 -5.30
CA ILE A 67 -0.56 -7.37 -3.98
C ILE A 67 -0.99 -6.18 -3.13
N PHE A 68 -2.22 -6.22 -2.64
CA PHE A 68 -2.69 -5.24 -1.65
C PHE A 68 -1.92 -5.45 -0.35
N LEU A 69 -1.30 -4.38 0.15
CA LEU A 69 -0.55 -4.40 1.40
C LEU A 69 -1.46 -3.98 2.55
N LYS A 70 -1.92 -2.72 2.50
CA LYS A 70 -2.80 -2.15 3.52
C LYS A 70 -3.53 -0.91 3.03
N CYS A 71 -4.57 -0.55 3.75
CA CYS A 71 -5.26 0.73 3.66
C CYS A 71 -5.22 1.36 5.06
N VAL A 72 -4.87 2.65 5.12
CA VAL A 72 -4.73 3.40 6.36
C VAL A 72 -5.78 4.51 6.38
N ASP A 73 -6.50 4.61 7.49
CA ASP A 73 -7.31 5.79 7.78
C ASP A 73 -6.39 6.92 8.23
N ALA A 74 -6.34 7.97 7.41
CA ALA A 74 -5.50 9.15 7.62
C ALA A 74 -6.33 10.35 8.11
N PHE A 75 -7.51 10.11 8.70
CA PHE A 75 -8.34 11.15 9.30
C PHE A 75 -7.49 12.04 10.22
N GLU A 76 -7.66 13.36 10.09
CA GLU A 76 -6.88 14.43 10.74
C GLU A 76 -5.39 14.56 10.34
N GLU A 77 -4.71 13.49 9.94
CA GLU A 77 -3.25 13.49 9.69
C GLU A 77 -2.83 13.52 8.20
N TYR A 78 -3.76 13.36 7.26
CA TYR A 78 -3.42 13.25 5.82
C TYR A 78 -2.67 14.44 5.20
N LYS A 79 -2.69 15.61 5.85
CA LYS A 79 -1.94 16.81 5.43
C LYS A 79 -0.56 16.93 6.07
N ASN A 80 -0.22 16.01 6.97
CA ASN A 80 1.03 16.00 7.73
C ASN A 80 2.12 15.26 6.95
N VAL A 81 3.22 15.95 6.65
CA VAL A 81 4.32 15.43 5.84
C VAL A 81 5.07 14.34 6.58
N GLU A 82 5.29 14.52 7.87
CA GLU A 82 6.01 13.61 8.77
C GLU A 82 5.23 12.32 8.97
N TYR A 83 3.91 12.42 9.15
CA TYR A 83 3.02 11.27 9.23
C TYR A 83 3.08 10.43 7.95
N LEU A 84 2.90 11.08 6.79
CA LEU A 84 2.94 10.39 5.50
C LEU A 84 4.31 9.76 5.21
N LYS A 85 5.40 10.46 5.56
CA LYS A 85 6.76 9.91 5.49
C LYS A 85 6.90 8.67 6.38
N GLY A 86 6.34 8.70 7.59
CA GLY A 86 6.29 7.55 8.50
C GLY A 86 5.60 6.33 7.88
N LEU A 87 4.43 6.54 7.26
CA LEU A 87 3.71 5.48 6.54
C LEU A 87 4.54 4.87 5.41
N PHE A 88 5.22 5.70 4.61
CA PHE A 88 6.10 5.20 3.55
C PHE A 88 7.23 4.34 4.11
N ILE A 89 7.90 4.78 5.17
CA ILE A 89 8.97 4.00 5.83
C ILE A 89 8.43 2.67 6.35
N GLU A 90 7.25 2.66 6.97
CA GLU A 90 6.63 1.45 7.50
C GLU A 90 6.37 0.42 6.39
N VAL A 91 5.79 0.86 5.26
CA VAL A 91 5.50 -0.02 4.13
C VAL A 91 6.79 -0.50 3.45
N ILE A 92 7.79 0.37 3.33
CA ILE A 92 9.12 -0.03 2.80
C ILE A 92 9.74 -1.13 3.68
N LYS A 93 9.62 -1.03 5.00
CA LYS A 93 10.10 -2.05 5.94
C LYS A 93 9.31 -3.36 5.83
N GLU A 94 7.99 -3.28 5.68
CA GLU A 94 7.11 -4.43 5.51
C GLU A 94 7.43 -5.24 4.24
N VAL A 95 7.74 -4.54 3.14
CA VAL A 95 8.15 -5.16 1.86
C VAL A 95 9.62 -5.65 1.90
N GLY A 96 10.42 -5.07 2.79
CA GLY A 96 11.87 -5.27 2.87
C GLY A 96 12.61 -4.19 2.08
N GLU A 97 13.41 -3.41 2.79
CA GLU A 97 14.06 -2.19 2.26
C GLU A 97 14.89 -2.43 0.98
N GLY A 98 15.55 -3.58 0.89
CA GLY A 98 16.34 -3.98 -0.28
C GLY A 98 15.53 -4.48 -1.48
N ASN A 99 14.26 -4.82 -1.27
CA ASN A 99 13.37 -5.27 -2.34
C ASN A 99 12.67 -4.09 -3.03
N VAL A 100 12.57 -2.93 -2.38
CA VAL A 100 11.86 -1.78 -2.94
C VAL A 100 12.75 -1.06 -3.94
N VAL A 101 12.31 -1.00 -5.20
CA VAL A 101 13.00 -0.27 -6.28
C VAL A 101 12.34 1.07 -6.58
N GLN A 102 11.05 1.22 -6.27
CA GLN A 102 10.28 2.41 -6.63
C GLN A 102 9.15 2.68 -5.64
N LEU A 103 8.88 3.96 -5.37
CA LEU A 103 7.64 4.43 -4.76
C LEU A 103 6.90 5.36 -5.74
N ILE A 104 5.63 5.01 -6.01
CA ILE A 104 4.70 5.75 -6.85
C ILE A 104 3.64 6.38 -5.94
N THR A 105 3.50 7.71 -5.94
CA THR A 105 2.49 8.44 -5.15
C THR A 105 1.73 9.45 -6.00
N ASN A 106 0.55 9.88 -5.57
CA ASN A 106 -0.15 10.99 -6.25
C ASN A 106 0.65 12.31 -6.17
N ASN A 107 0.24 13.31 -6.97
CA ASN A 107 0.95 14.59 -7.06
C ASN A 107 0.55 15.61 -5.99
N ALA A 108 -0.14 15.20 -4.92
CA ALA A 108 -0.49 16.12 -3.86
C ALA A 108 0.79 16.74 -3.25
N PRO A 109 0.78 18.04 -2.90
CA PRO A 109 1.95 18.71 -2.35
C PRO A 109 2.53 18.03 -1.09
N VAL A 110 1.67 17.44 -0.26
CA VAL A 110 2.10 16.67 0.93
C VAL A 110 2.88 15.41 0.54
N CYS A 111 2.44 14.68 -0.48
CA CYS A 111 3.14 13.51 -1.03
C CYS A 111 4.49 13.91 -1.62
N GLN A 112 4.54 15.02 -2.35
CA GLN A 112 5.78 15.56 -2.92
C GLN A 112 6.81 15.92 -1.82
N ARG A 113 6.38 16.58 -0.75
CA ARG A 113 7.29 16.91 0.37
C ARG A 113 7.73 15.66 1.11
N ALA A 114 6.82 14.73 1.40
CA ALA A 114 7.13 13.50 2.10
C ALA A 114 8.17 12.66 1.33
N ARG A 115 8.01 12.50 0.01
CA ARG A 115 9.00 11.81 -0.83
C ARG A 115 10.34 12.53 -0.88
N MET A 116 10.35 13.86 -0.98
CA MET A 116 11.61 14.64 -1.01
C MET A 116 12.38 14.50 0.31
N ASN A 117 11.68 14.60 1.45
CA ASN A 117 12.25 14.42 2.78
C ASN A 117 12.76 13.00 3.05
N LEU A 118 12.26 12.01 2.32
CA LEU A 118 12.68 10.62 2.43
C LEU A 118 13.84 10.32 1.46
N ALA A 119 13.81 10.89 0.26
CA ALA A 119 14.89 10.79 -0.72
C ALA A 119 16.19 11.48 -0.27
N SER A 120 16.12 12.45 0.65
CA SER A 120 17.30 13.08 1.26
C SER A 120 18.00 12.18 2.28
N ASP A 121 17.38 11.09 2.73
CA ASP A 121 17.99 10.12 3.63
C ASP A 121 18.81 9.12 2.78
N PRO A 122 20.15 9.04 2.98
CA PRO A 122 21.02 8.12 2.23
C PRO A 122 20.55 6.67 2.26
N LYS A 123 19.84 6.27 3.32
CA LYS A 123 19.30 4.93 3.49
C LYS A 123 18.30 4.53 2.40
N TYR A 124 17.57 5.50 1.83
CA TYR A 124 16.54 5.25 0.82
C TYR A 124 16.90 5.85 -0.55
N SER A 125 18.19 6.18 -0.75
CA SER A 125 18.70 6.77 -1.98
C SER A 125 18.61 5.85 -3.20
N HIS A 126 18.49 4.54 -2.99
CA HIS A 126 18.30 3.53 -4.04
C HIS A 126 16.87 3.44 -4.58
N ILE A 127 15.89 4.02 -3.88
CA ILE A 127 14.48 3.96 -4.27
C ILE A 127 14.19 5.08 -5.27
N LEU A 128 13.60 4.73 -6.42
CA LEU A 128 13.10 5.71 -7.39
C LEU A 128 11.76 6.29 -6.94
N TRP A 129 11.62 7.61 -6.98
CA TRP A 129 10.38 8.30 -6.58
C TRP A 129 9.69 8.89 -7.80
N THR A 130 8.49 8.41 -8.11
CA THR A 130 7.76 8.88 -9.31
C THR A 130 6.34 9.32 -8.99
N PRO A 131 5.85 10.35 -9.68
CA PRO A 131 4.45 10.72 -9.63
C PRO A 131 3.56 9.64 -10.27
N CYS A 132 2.32 9.51 -9.80
CA CYS A 132 1.31 8.67 -10.43
C CYS A 132 0.91 9.26 -11.79
N VAL A 133 1.09 8.47 -12.85
CA VAL A 133 0.76 8.90 -14.22
C VAL A 133 -0.75 9.08 -14.41
N ALA A 134 -1.57 8.17 -13.86
CA ALA A 134 -3.03 8.29 -13.97
C ALA A 134 -3.53 9.60 -13.35
N HIS A 135 -3.01 9.95 -12.17
CA HIS A 135 -3.33 11.22 -11.53
C HIS A 135 -2.79 12.42 -12.32
N SER A 136 -1.60 12.31 -12.90
CA SER A 136 -1.01 13.36 -13.73
C SER A 136 -1.86 13.63 -14.99
N ILE A 137 -2.39 12.59 -15.63
CA ILE A 137 -3.30 12.72 -16.77
C ILE A 137 -4.62 13.35 -16.33
N ASN A 138 -5.19 12.93 -15.18
CA ASN A 138 -6.42 13.51 -14.64
C ASN A 138 -6.29 15.01 -14.30
N LEU A 139 -5.09 15.50 -14.00
CA LEU A 139 -4.86 16.93 -13.78
C LEU A 139 -4.69 17.74 -15.07
N ALA A 140 -4.34 17.06 -16.17
CA ALA A 140 -4.11 17.69 -17.47
C ALA A 140 -5.40 17.79 -18.31
N LEU A 141 -6.35 16.89 -18.08
CA LEU A 141 -7.67 16.86 -18.73
C LEU A 141 -8.69 17.69 -17.95
#